data_AF-A0A8T4ZJT1-F1
#
_entry.id   AF-A0A8T4ZJT1-F1
#
_cell.length_a   1.000
_cell.length_b   1.000
_cell.length_c   1.000
_cell.angle_alpha   90.00
_cell.angle_beta   90.00
_cell.angle_gamma   90.00
#
_symmetry.space_group_name_H-M   'P 1'
#
loop_
_entity.id
_entity.type
_entity.pdbx_description
1 polymer ?
#
loop_
_entity_poly.entity_id
_entity_poly.type
_entity_poly.pdbx_seq_one_letter_code
_entity_poly.pdbx_strand_id
1 'polypeptide(L)'
;MIILKPRRQLPFPVMAECINPDVFQDKSLEEIEKLAVWEGNKQKNLADIFKVDEPKRKGENGMVIAIQGDVTTVRRIGTSMTSGEILIEGNVGMHLGEEMKGGKITVHGSAESWAGSMMKGGTIEIHGSAGDYLGAPYRGCSEGMHGGQITVHGNVGSEAGAYMKKGLLKFIVNSIVG
;
A
#
# COMPACT_ATOMS: atom_id res chain seq x y z
N MET A 1 8.53 13.47 -6.91
CA MET A 1 7.25 13.04 -6.31
C MET A 1 6.29 12.80 -7.44
N ILE A 2 5.61 11.65 -7.46
CA ILE A 2 4.60 11.33 -8.47
C ILE A 2 3.24 11.29 -7.80
N ILE A 3 2.26 11.92 -8.42
CA ILE A 3 0.87 11.94 -7.98
C ILE A 3 0.05 11.03 -8.89
N LEU A 4 -0.70 10.11 -8.31
CA LEU A 4 -1.66 9.24 -8.98
C LEU A 4 -3.07 9.63 -8.56
N LYS A 5 -3.94 9.92 -9.53
CA LYS A 5 -5.37 10.20 -9.31
C LYS A 5 -6.21 9.18 -10.07
N PRO A 6 -7.07 8.39 -9.41
CA PRO A 6 -8.01 7.53 -10.12
C PRO A 6 -8.82 8.34 -11.14
N ARG A 7 -8.85 7.92 -12.41
CA ARG A 7 -9.56 8.65 -13.49
C ARG A 7 -11.07 8.50 -13.39
N ARG A 8 -11.54 7.47 -12.70
CA ARG A 8 -12.94 7.06 -12.59
C ARG A 8 -13.10 6.14 -11.38
N GLN A 9 -14.35 5.83 -11.04
CA GLN A 9 -14.62 4.69 -10.18
C GLN A 9 -14.17 3.39 -10.86
N LEU A 10 -13.59 2.51 -10.05
CA LEU A 10 -13.01 1.25 -10.47
C LEU A 10 -13.92 0.11 -9.98
N PRO A 11 -14.90 -0.35 -10.80
CA PRO A 11 -15.86 -1.37 -10.39
C PRO A 11 -15.24 -2.77 -10.29
N PHE A 12 -14.05 -2.96 -10.87
CA PHE A 12 -13.31 -4.22 -10.83
C PHE A 12 -12.01 -4.03 -10.04
N PRO A 13 -11.51 -5.09 -9.38
CA PRO A 13 -10.22 -5.05 -8.71
C PRO A 13 -9.09 -4.71 -9.68
N VAL A 14 -8.15 -3.88 -9.22
CA VAL A 14 -6.94 -3.54 -9.97
C VAL A 14 -5.72 -4.09 -9.24
N MET A 15 -4.95 -4.98 -9.89
CA MET A 15 -3.65 -5.42 -9.40
C MET A 15 -2.59 -4.41 -9.88
N ALA A 16 -1.95 -3.74 -8.93
CA ALA A 16 -1.05 -2.62 -9.22
C ALA A 16 0.27 -2.72 -8.43
N GLU A 17 0.94 -3.87 -8.50
CA GLU A 17 2.27 -4.10 -7.92
C GLU A 17 3.31 -3.10 -8.43
N CYS A 18 3.09 -2.56 -9.62
CA CYS A 18 3.95 -1.55 -10.22
C CYS A 18 3.95 -0.23 -9.46
N ILE A 19 2.92 0.06 -8.64
CA ILE A 19 2.88 1.24 -7.76
C ILE A 19 3.82 0.97 -6.57
N ASN A 20 5.10 1.20 -6.82
CA ASN A 20 6.21 0.95 -5.91
C ASN A 20 7.32 1.98 -6.20
N PRO A 21 7.86 2.68 -5.18
CA PRO A 21 8.94 3.66 -5.36
C PRO A 21 10.18 3.10 -6.08
N ASP A 22 10.56 1.85 -5.82
CA ASP A 22 11.72 1.21 -6.46
C ASP A 22 11.50 1.00 -7.97
N VAL A 23 10.25 0.86 -8.40
CA VAL A 23 9.87 0.74 -9.82
C VAL A 23 9.87 2.12 -10.50
N PHE A 24 9.48 3.17 -9.77
CA PHE A 24 9.32 4.51 -10.33
C PHE A 24 10.62 5.33 -10.34
N GLN A 25 11.55 5.11 -9.40
CA GLN A 25 12.69 6.02 -9.14
C GLN A 25 13.60 6.33 -10.34
N ASP A 26 13.69 5.42 -11.31
CA ASP A 26 14.54 5.56 -12.51
C ASP A 26 13.71 5.62 -13.81
N LYS A 27 12.43 5.99 -13.71
CA LYS A 27 11.53 6.07 -14.86
C LYS A 27 11.07 7.49 -15.13
N SER A 28 11.00 7.83 -16.40
CA SER A 28 10.30 9.02 -16.88
C SER A 28 8.79 8.89 -16.65
N LEU A 29 8.09 10.02 -16.68
CA LEU A 29 6.63 10.04 -16.56
C LEU A 29 5.95 9.15 -17.62
N GLU A 30 6.42 9.19 -18.87
CA GLU A 30 5.89 8.39 -19.97
C GLU A 30 6.09 6.88 -19.77
N GLU A 31 7.21 6.48 -19.14
CA GLU A 31 7.47 5.09 -18.81
C GLU A 31 6.60 4.61 -17.65
N ILE A 32 6.39 5.47 -16.64
CA ILE A 32 5.47 5.21 -15.52
C ILE A 32 4.04 5.03 -16.04
N GLU A 33 3.59 5.90 -16.94
CA GLU A 33 2.27 5.84 -17.57
C GLU A 33 2.01 4.52 -18.30
N LYS A 34 3.05 3.93 -18.89
CA LYS A 34 2.99 2.66 -19.64
C LYS A 34 3.16 1.41 -18.78
N LEU A 35 3.35 1.55 -17.46
CA LEU A 35 3.48 0.38 -16.57
C LEU A 35 2.20 -0.45 -16.62
N ALA A 36 2.36 -1.78 -16.71
CA ALA A 36 1.22 -2.68 -16.77
C ALA A 36 0.51 -2.78 -15.41
N VAL A 37 -0.81 -2.80 -15.47
CA VAL A 37 -1.73 -3.12 -14.37
C VAL A 37 -2.80 -4.07 -14.87
N TRP A 38 -3.43 -4.83 -13.97
CA TRP A 38 -4.54 -5.72 -14.34
C TRP A 38 -5.84 -5.23 -13.72
N GLU A 39 -6.81 -4.85 -14.54
CA GLU A 39 -8.18 -4.58 -14.09
C GLU A 39 -9.05 -5.80 -14.40
N GLY A 40 -9.40 -6.56 -13.35
CA GLY A 40 -10.01 -7.88 -13.51
C GLY A 40 -9.11 -8.81 -14.32
N ASN A 41 -9.58 -9.23 -15.51
CA ASN A 41 -8.85 -10.12 -16.42
C ASN A 41 -8.22 -9.38 -17.61
N LYS A 42 -8.17 -8.04 -17.60
CA LYS A 42 -7.60 -7.25 -18.70
C LYS A 42 -6.35 -6.53 -18.25
N GLN A 43 -5.26 -6.73 -18.99
CA GLN A 43 -4.06 -5.92 -18.85
C GLN A 43 -4.31 -4.53 -19.44
N LYS A 44 -3.89 -3.50 -18.71
CA LYS A 44 -3.99 -2.08 -19.07
C LYS A 44 -2.71 -1.36 -18.68
N ASN A 45 -2.56 -0.14 -19.15
CA ASN A 45 -1.49 0.75 -18.70
C ASN A 45 -1.93 1.49 -17.44
N LEU A 46 -0.97 1.92 -16.62
CA LEU A 46 -1.22 2.69 -15.42
C LEU A 46 -2.00 3.97 -15.75
N ALA A 47 -1.69 4.62 -16.87
CA ALA A 47 -2.37 5.82 -17.35
C ALA A 47 -3.86 5.61 -17.71
N ASP A 48 -4.28 4.38 -17.99
CA ASP A 48 -5.69 4.06 -18.27
C ASP A 48 -6.53 4.05 -16.99
N ILE A 49 -5.88 3.85 -15.84
CA ILE A 49 -6.50 3.77 -14.51
C ILE A 49 -6.31 5.07 -13.74
N PHE A 50 -5.10 5.64 -13.81
CA PHE A 50 -4.70 6.82 -13.06
C PHE A 50 -4.27 7.94 -14.00
N LYS A 51 -4.59 9.18 -13.62
CA LYS A 51 -3.88 10.35 -14.10
C LYS A 51 -2.57 10.43 -13.32
N VAL A 52 -1.45 10.49 -14.04
CA VAL A 52 -0.10 10.57 -13.46
C VAL A 52 0.39 12.00 -13.60
N ASP A 53 0.70 12.65 -12.49
CA ASP A 53 1.19 14.04 -12.46
C ASP A 53 2.55 14.08 -11.73
N GLU A 54 3.53 14.81 -12.26
CA GLU A 54 4.81 15.07 -11.56
C GLU A 54 4.91 16.57 -11.18
N PRO A 55 4.59 16.94 -9.93
CA PRO A 55 4.82 18.31 -9.48
C PRO A 55 6.31 18.65 -9.46
N LYS A 56 6.65 19.87 -9.86
CA LYS A 56 8.04 20.36 -10.03
C LYS A 56 8.93 20.31 -8.77
N ARG A 57 8.37 20.00 -7.60
CA ARG A 57 9.13 19.88 -6.36
C ARG A 57 9.63 18.45 -6.20
N LYS A 58 10.90 18.22 -6.53
CA LYS A 58 11.62 17.03 -6.06
C LYS A 58 11.68 17.10 -4.54
N GLY A 59 11.11 16.10 -3.87
CA GLY A 59 11.26 15.96 -2.42
C GLY A 59 12.74 15.74 -2.11
N GLU A 60 13.21 16.31 -1.02
CA GLU A 60 14.65 16.31 -0.68
C GLU A 60 15.16 14.92 -0.26
N ASN A 61 14.30 13.91 -0.11
CA ASN A 61 14.71 12.55 0.23
C ASN A 61 13.82 11.48 -0.43
N GLY A 62 14.35 10.81 -1.45
CA GLY A 62 13.78 9.59 -2.02
C GLY A 62 12.55 9.76 -2.91
N MET A 63 12.12 8.64 -3.48
CA MET A 63 10.95 8.58 -4.36
C MET A 63 9.66 8.56 -3.51
N VAL A 64 8.80 9.56 -3.73
CA VAL A 64 7.49 9.70 -3.06
C VAL A 64 6.38 9.53 -4.09
N ILE A 65 5.45 8.62 -3.81
CA ILE A 65 4.23 8.39 -4.58
C ILE A 65 3.04 8.83 -3.74
N ALA A 66 2.25 9.77 -4.21
CA ALA A 66 1.02 10.22 -3.56
C ALA A 66 -0.20 9.77 -4.37
N ILE A 67 -1.13 9.07 -3.74
CA ILE A 67 -2.38 8.61 -4.34
C ILE A 67 -3.51 9.48 -3.79
N GLN A 68 -4.08 10.32 -4.65
CA GLN A 68 -5.14 11.25 -4.30
C GLN A 68 -6.50 10.69 -4.69
N GLY A 69 -7.21 10.14 -3.70
CA GLY A 69 -8.52 9.52 -3.87
C GLY A 69 -8.66 8.17 -3.18
N ASP A 70 -9.86 7.62 -3.25
CA ASP A 70 -10.17 6.27 -2.76
C ASP A 70 -9.74 5.22 -3.78
N VAL A 71 -8.96 4.24 -3.31
CA VAL A 71 -8.44 3.12 -4.09
C VAL A 71 -8.72 1.78 -3.41
N THR A 72 -9.88 1.64 -2.77
CA THR A 72 -10.32 0.41 -2.07
C THR A 72 -10.25 -0.84 -2.97
N THR A 73 -10.42 -0.69 -4.28
CA THR A 73 -10.36 -1.81 -5.24
C THR A 73 -8.97 -2.09 -5.78
N VAL A 74 -7.97 -1.25 -5.47
CA VAL A 74 -6.60 -1.38 -5.95
C VAL A 74 -5.76 -2.15 -4.93
N ARG A 75 -5.12 -3.21 -5.38
CA ARG A 75 -4.46 -4.21 -4.54
C ARG A 75 -2.96 -4.21 -4.78
N ARG A 76 -2.21 -4.69 -3.78
CA ARG A 76 -0.76 -4.94 -3.85
C ARG A 76 0.08 -3.68 -4.11
N ILE A 77 -0.42 -2.51 -3.69
CA ILE A 77 0.36 -1.27 -3.69
C ILE A 77 1.53 -1.44 -2.72
N GLY A 78 2.74 -1.05 -3.14
CA GLY A 78 3.94 -1.12 -2.30
C GLY A 78 4.48 -2.54 -2.09
N THR A 79 4.04 -3.55 -2.86
CA THR A 79 4.57 -4.90 -2.74
C THR A 79 6.08 -4.94 -2.91
N SER A 80 6.77 -5.59 -1.98
CA SER A 80 8.24 -5.76 -1.95
C SER A 80 9.07 -4.47 -1.94
N MET A 81 8.47 -3.30 -1.67
CA MET A 81 9.22 -2.04 -1.66
C MET A 81 10.34 -2.04 -0.60
N THR A 82 11.47 -1.41 -0.95
CA THR A 82 12.69 -1.38 -0.14
C THR A 82 13.01 0.02 0.38
N SER A 83 12.51 1.05 -0.29
CA SER A 83 12.80 2.46 0.02
C SER A 83 11.66 3.37 -0.43
N GLY A 84 11.78 4.68 -0.17
CA GLY A 84 10.80 5.68 -0.58
C GLY A 84 9.54 5.71 0.29
N GLU A 85 8.57 6.50 -0.15
CA GLU A 85 7.31 6.73 0.58
C GLU A 85 6.10 6.60 -0.34
N ILE A 86 5.03 5.98 0.16
CA ILE A 86 3.71 5.97 -0.47
C ILE A 86 2.72 6.65 0.48
N LEU A 87 2.05 7.68 -0.01
CA LEU A 87 0.99 8.40 0.71
C LEU A 87 -0.34 8.13 0.02
N ILE A 88 -1.34 7.65 0.75
CA ILE A 88 -2.67 7.36 0.22
C ILE A 88 -3.70 8.19 0.99
N GLU A 89 -4.38 9.10 0.30
CA GLU A 89 -5.35 10.01 0.93
C GLU A 89 -6.65 9.30 1.33
N GLY A 90 -7.05 8.26 0.59
CA GLY A 90 -8.29 7.50 0.82
C GLY A 90 -8.06 6.10 1.39
N ASN A 91 -9.05 5.24 1.17
CA ASN A 91 -8.96 3.81 1.49
C ASN A 91 -8.15 3.06 0.43
N VAL A 92 -7.63 1.87 0.79
CA VAL A 92 -6.83 1.01 -0.10
C VAL A 92 -7.23 -0.45 0.00
N GLY A 93 -7.09 -1.16 -1.11
CA GLY A 93 -7.41 -2.58 -1.20
C GLY A 93 -6.39 -3.51 -0.56
N MET A 94 -6.61 -4.80 -0.82
CA MET A 94 -5.91 -5.90 -0.15
C MET A 94 -4.41 -5.95 -0.48
N HIS A 95 -3.64 -6.58 0.41
CA HIS A 95 -2.20 -6.84 0.24
C HIS A 95 -1.33 -5.57 0.15
N LEU A 96 -1.75 -4.47 0.77
CA LEU A 96 -0.92 -3.26 0.90
C LEU A 96 0.42 -3.61 1.55
N GLY A 97 1.54 -3.25 0.92
CA GLY A 97 2.88 -3.46 1.48
C GLY A 97 3.24 -4.93 1.71
N GLU A 98 2.65 -5.86 0.95
CA GLU A 98 3.02 -7.27 1.03
C GLU A 98 4.52 -7.46 0.75
N GLU A 99 5.21 -8.24 1.58
CA GLU A 99 6.65 -8.48 1.52
C GLU A 99 7.54 -7.22 1.57
N MET A 100 7.01 -6.08 2.04
CA MET A 100 7.76 -4.83 2.19
C MET A 100 9.03 -5.04 3.03
N LYS A 101 10.16 -4.50 2.56
CA LYS A 101 11.50 -4.64 3.17
C LYS A 101 11.99 -3.34 3.78
N GLY A 102 11.48 -2.20 3.32
CA GLY A 102 11.87 -0.87 3.80
C GLY A 102 11.01 0.24 3.18
N GLY A 103 11.30 1.49 3.55
CA GLY A 103 10.46 2.65 3.19
C GLY A 103 9.27 2.84 4.11
N LYS A 104 8.33 3.69 3.69
CA LYS A 104 7.15 4.06 4.49
C LYS A 104 5.87 4.09 3.64
N ILE A 105 4.78 3.56 4.18
CA ILE A 105 3.44 3.69 3.60
C ILE A 105 2.53 4.35 4.63
N THR A 106 1.86 5.44 4.27
CA THR A 106 0.84 6.09 5.09
C THR A 106 -0.50 6.07 4.36
N VAL A 107 -1.53 5.57 5.03
CA VAL A 107 -2.92 5.52 4.54
C VAL A 107 -3.78 6.38 5.47
N HIS A 108 -4.36 7.44 4.92
CA HIS A 108 -5.27 8.31 5.67
C HIS A 108 -6.67 7.71 5.85
N GLY A 109 -7.06 6.76 4.99
CA GLY A 109 -8.25 5.93 5.16
C GLY A 109 -7.97 4.57 5.80
N SER A 110 -8.79 3.58 5.43
CA SER A 110 -8.70 2.19 5.86
C SER A 110 -7.99 1.31 4.83
N ALA A 111 -7.41 0.20 5.26
CA ALA A 111 -6.83 -0.82 4.40
C ALA A 111 -7.61 -2.13 4.51
N GLU A 112 -7.85 -2.79 3.38
CA GLU A 112 -8.47 -4.12 3.35
C GLU A 112 -7.50 -5.21 3.88
N SER A 113 -7.93 -6.47 3.82
CA SER A 113 -7.20 -7.61 4.37
C SER A 113 -5.77 -7.80 3.82
N TRP A 114 -4.94 -8.50 4.59
CA TRP A 114 -3.53 -8.80 4.28
C TRP A 114 -2.59 -7.58 4.16
N ALA A 115 -2.95 -6.44 4.75
CA ALA A 115 -2.01 -5.33 4.89
C ALA A 115 -0.74 -5.77 5.64
N GLY A 116 0.43 -5.51 5.05
CA GLY A 116 1.74 -5.91 5.58
C GLY A 116 1.98 -7.42 5.63
N SER A 117 1.26 -8.20 4.83
CA SER A 117 1.47 -9.65 4.72
C SER A 117 2.95 -9.96 4.45
N MET A 118 3.54 -10.88 5.22
CA MET A 118 4.94 -11.30 5.08
C MET A 118 5.98 -10.15 5.12
N MET A 119 5.65 -9.01 5.74
CA MET A 119 6.52 -7.83 5.83
C MET A 119 7.84 -8.14 6.55
N LYS A 120 8.96 -7.65 6.00
CA LYS A 120 10.34 -7.90 6.47
C LYS A 120 10.99 -6.65 7.07
N GLY A 121 10.49 -5.46 6.74
CA GLY A 121 11.01 -4.18 7.24
C GLY A 121 10.20 -2.98 6.74
N GLY A 122 10.55 -1.78 7.19
CA GLY A 122 9.83 -0.55 6.87
C GLY A 122 8.71 -0.20 7.86
N THR A 123 7.87 0.78 7.50
CA THR A 123 6.77 1.26 8.33
C THR A 123 5.48 1.40 7.53
N ILE A 124 4.39 0.85 8.04
CA ILE A 124 3.03 1.08 7.53
C ILE A 124 2.22 1.79 8.62
N GLU A 125 1.58 2.90 8.30
CA GLU A 125 0.68 3.62 9.19
C GLU A 125 -0.70 3.79 8.54
N ILE A 126 -1.73 3.29 9.20
CA ILE A 126 -3.12 3.31 8.73
C ILE A 126 -3.94 4.11 9.74
N HIS A 127 -4.44 5.28 9.33
CA HIS A 127 -5.24 6.16 10.19
C HIS A 127 -6.69 5.68 10.35
N GLY A 128 -7.20 4.87 9.43
CA GLY A 128 -8.48 4.19 9.54
C GLY A 128 -8.37 2.79 10.16
N SER A 129 -9.24 1.89 9.72
CA SER A 129 -9.23 0.48 10.16
C SER A 129 -8.40 -0.39 9.22
N ALA A 130 -8.03 -1.57 9.69
CA ALA A 130 -7.44 -2.62 8.85
C ALA A 130 -8.33 -3.86 8.84
N GLY A 131 -8.41 -4.53 7.69
CA GLY A 131 -9.13 -5.79 7.53
C GLY A 131 -8.48 -6.97 8.25
N ASP A 132 -8.92 -8.18 7.90
CA ASP A 132 -8.40 -9.43 8.44
C ASP A 132 -6.94 -9.69 8.00
N TYR A 133 -6.25 -10.58 8.70
CA TYR A 133 -4.93 -11.09 8.31
C TYR A 133 -3.83 -10.01 8.20
N LEU A 134 -3.95 -8.91 8.95
CA LEU A 134 -2.90 -7.89 9.01
C LEU A 134 -1.58 -8.49 9.51
N GLY A 135 -0.49 -8.34 8.75
CA GLY A 135 0.81 -8.93 9.08
C GLY A 135 0.87 -10.46 9.02
N ALA A 136 -0.14 -11.12 8.44
CA ALA A 136 -0.23 -12.58 8.33
C ALA A 136 0.60 -13.16 7.17
N PRO A 137 0.74 -14.49 7.05
CA PRO A 137 1.31 -15.15 5.88
C PRO A 137 0.34 -15.13 4.69
N TYR A 138 0.89 -15.38 3.50
CA TYR A 138 0.08 -15.86 2.39
C TYR A 138 -0.49 -17.27 2.68
N ARG A 139 -1.60 -17.63 2.04
CA ARG A 139 -2.27 -18.91 2.28
C ARG A 139 -1.35 -20.09 1.98
N GLY A 140 -1.27 -21.02 2.95
CA GLY A 140 -0.40 -22.20 2.86
C GLY A 140 1.03 -21.98 3.35
N CYS A 141 1.42 -20.74 3.64
CA CYS A 141 2.70 -20.42 4.25
C CYS A 141 2.59 -20.36 5.78
N SER A 142 3.68 -20.70 6.48
CA SER A 142 3.80 -20.61 7.95
C SER A 142 4.63 -19.42 8.42
N GLU A 143 4.92 -18.51 7.50
CA GLU A 143 5.80 -17.36 7.66
C GLU A 143 5.03 -16.06 7.45
N GLY A 144 4.57 -15.44 8.55
CA GLY A 144 3.92 -14.12 8.53
C GLY A 144 4.93 -12.97 8.53
N MET A 145 4.64 -11.88 9.25
CA MET A 145 5.57 -10.75 9.38
C MET A 145 6.89 -11.14 10.10
N HIS A 146 8.02 -10.72 9.52
CA HIS A 146 9.41 -10.99 9.93
C HIS A 146 10.23 -9.73 10.24
N GLY A 147 9.60 -8.55 10.23
CA GLY A 147 10.22 -7.30 10.64
C GLY A 147 9.39 -6.10 10.21
N GLY A 148 9.83 -4.91 10.62
CA GLY A 148 9.10 -3.65 10.37
C GLY A 148 8.08 -3.32 11.46
N GLN A 149 7.31 -2.26 11.22
CA GLN A 149 6.26 -1.78 12.11
C GLN A 149 4.99 -1.46 11.34
N ILE A 150 3.85 -1.94 11.84
CA ILE A 150 2.53 -1.55 11.35
C ILE A 150 1.77 -0.88 12.49
N THR A 151 1.29 0.35 12.25
CA THR A 151 0.46 1.10 13.20
C THR A 151 -0.94 1.29 12.63
N VAL A 152 -1.98 0.94 13.38
CA VAL A 152 -3.38 1.15 13.00
C VAL A 152 -4.10 1.97 14.06
N HIS A 153 -4.80 3.02 13.65
CA HIS A 153 -5.52 3.94 14.55
C HIS A 153 -7.01 3.63 14.70
N GLY A 154 -7.55 2.74 13.86
CA GLY A 154 -8.91 2.21 13.95
C GLY A 154 -8.96 0.76 14.43
N ASN A 155 -10.00 0.05 14.01
CA ASN A 155 -10.19 -1.35 14.35
C ASN A 155 -9.34 -2.25 13.45
N VAL A 156 -9.05 -3.46 13.94
CA VAL A 156 -8.36 -4.50 13.16
C VAL A 156 -9.21 -5.75 13.12
N GLY A 157 -9.28 -6.38 11.95
CA GLY A 157 -9.99 -7.62 11.72
C GLY A 157 -9.36 -8.83 12.42
N SER A 158 -9.86 -10.01 12.05
CA SER A 158 -9.44 -11.29 12.61
C SER A 158 -8.03 -11.68 12.16
N GLU A 159 -7.36 -12.53 12.96
CA GLU A 159 -6.07 -13.14 12.61
C GLU A 159 -4.92 -12.14 12.36
N ALA A 160 -5.00 -10.95 12.96
CA ALA A 160 -3.89 -10.00 12.97
C ALA A 160 -2.64 -10.63 13.62
N GLY A 161 -1.51 -10.54 12.93
CA GLY A 161 -0.24 -11.11 13.38
C GLY A 161 -0.18 -12.64 13.32
N ALA A 162 -1.09 -13.31 12.62
CA ALA A 162 -1.02 -14.77 12.44
C ALA A 162 0.37 -15.16 11.90
N TYR A 163 1.01 -16.14 12.52
CA TYR A 163 2.37 -16.61 12.19
C TYR A 163 3.47 -15.53 12.16
N MET A 164 3.25 -14.35 12.78
CA MET A 164 4.27 -13.33 12.94
C MET A 164 5.46 -13.87 13.74
N LYS A 165 6.68 -13.64 13.23
CA LYS A 165 7.94 -14.05 13.87
C LYS A 165 8.67 -12.88 14.52
N LYS A 166 8.62 -11.70 13.88
CA LYS A 166 9.35 -10.48 14.30
C LYS A 166 8.61 -9.24 13.81
N GLY A 167 8.95 -8.08 14.36
CA GLY A 167 8.36 -6.78 14.03
C GLY A 167 7.45 -6.25 15.14
N LEU A 168 6.71 -5.18 14.86
CA LEU A 168 5.77 -4.56 15.79
C LEU A 168 4.42 -4.28 15.13
N LEU A 169 3.34 -4.78 15.73
CA LEU A 169 1.98 -4.32 15.45
C LEU A 169 1.53 -3.40 16.59
N LYS A 170 1.17 -2.17 16.27
CA LYS A 170 0.69 -1.17 17.23
C LYS A 170 -0.74 -0.78 16.88
N PHE A 171 -1.66 -1.02 17.81
CA PHE A 171 -3.06 -0.63 17.66
C PHE A 171 -3.35 0.51 18.63
N ILE A 172 -3.79 1.65 18.10
CA ILE A 172 -4.10 2.84 18.89
C ILE A 172 -5.61 2.83 19.14
N VAL A 173 -5.98 2.57 20.39
CA VAL A 173 -7.38 2.64 20.83
C VAL A 173 -7.65 4.07 21.24
N ASN A 174 -8.41 4.79 20.42
CA ASN A 174 -8.96 6.07 20.83
C ASN A 174 -10.12 5.81 21.79
N SER A 175 -9.85 5.93 23.10
CA SER A 175 -10.89 5.89 24.12
C SER A 175 -11.81 7.08 23.89
N ILE A 176 -13.06 6.82 23.48
CA ILE A 176 -14.11 7.83 23.55
C ILE A 176 -14.38 8.02 25.04
N VAL A 177 -13.77 9.03 25.64
CA VAL A 177 -14.21 9.55 26.92
C VAL A 177 -15.37 10.49 26.59
N GLY A 178 -16.60 10.00 26.73
CA GLY A 178 -17.83 10.75 26.47
C GLY A 178 -19.05 9.95 26.88
#